data_AF-A0A4Z1ABU8-F1
#
_entry.id   AF-A0A4Z1ABU8-F1
#
_cell.length_a   1.000
_cell.length_b   1.000
_cell.length_c   1.000
_cell.angle_alpha   90.00
_cell.angle_beta   90.00
_cell.angle_gamma   90.00
#
_symmetry.space_group_name_H-M   'P 1'
#
loop_
_entity.id
_entity.type
_entity.pdbx_description
1 polymer ?
#
loop_
_entity_poly.entity_id
_entity_poly.type
_entity_poly.pdbx_seq_one_letter_code
_entity_poly.pdbx_strand_id
1 'polypeptide(L)'
;MELDEIRKQLTHRLHRIKGQLDALEKSLHNKDEDCEKTLILLKASSQALKKFGEAYVQEYMDRCFSEKKSSASIQKNLKKAIKAAFSL
;
A
#
# COMPACT_ATOMS: atom_id res chain seq x y z
N MET A 1 14.05 -10.42 -9.28
CA MET A 1 14.34 -8.99 -9.06
C MET A 1 15.26 -8.91 -7.85
N GLU A 2 16.34 -8.13 -7.89
CA GLU A 2 17.19 -8.00 -6.70
C GLU A 2 16.42 -7.31 -5.56
N LEU A 3 16.66 -7.75 -4.32
CA LEU A 3 15.91 -7.31 -3.13
C LEU A 3 15.91 -5.79 -2.94
N ASP A 4 17.02 -5.15 -3.29
CA ASP A 4 17.16 -3.70 -3.16
C ASP A 4 16.30 -2.93 -4.17
N GLU A 5 16.06 -3.50 -5.35
CA GLU A 5 15.16 -2.90 -6.34
C GLU A 5 13.70 -2.98 -5.88
N ILE A 6 13.28 -4.11 -5.27
CA ILE A 6 11.97 -4.25 -4.63
C ILE A 6 11.79 -3.20 -3.52
N ARG A 7 12.78 -3.05 -2.64
CA ARG A 7 12.77 -2.05 -1.55
C ARG A 7 12.66 -0.63 -2.08
N LYS A 8 13.41 -0.31 -3.12
CA LYS A 8 13.39 1.00 -3.77
C LYS A 8 12.00 1.30 -4.34
N GLN A 9 11.40 0.36 -5.07
CA GLN A 9 10.06 0.54 -5.64
C GLN A 9 8.98 0.71 -4.57
N LEU A 10 9.01 -0.08 -3.49
CA LEU A 10 8.07 0.06 -2.38
C LEU A 10 8.25 1.39 -1.64
N THR A 11 9.49 1.82 -1.44
CA THR A 11 9.82 3.12 -0.84
C THR A 11 9.29 4.28 -1.69
N HIS A 12 9.47 4.23 -3.01
CA HIS A 12 8.94 5.26 -3.92
C HIS A 12 7.41 5.35 -3.84
N ARG A 13 6.71 4.21 -3.75
CA ARG A 13 5.25 4.17 -3.56
C ARG A 13 4.84 4.82 -2.24
N LEU A 14 5.55 4.53 -1.15
CA LEU A 14 5.30 5.14 0.15
C LEU A 14 5.55 6.66 0.14
N HIS A 15 6.62 7.14 -0.47
CA HIS A 15 6.89 8.58 -0.59
C HIS A 15 5.76 9.31 -1.33
N ARG A 16 5.24 8.70 -2.39
CA ARG A 16 4.07 9.25 -3.10
C ARG A 16 2.85 9.31 -2.19
N ILE A 17 2.54 8.23 -1.46
CA ILE A 17 1.39 8.19 -0.54
C ILE A 17 1.54 9.27 0.54
N LYS A 18 2.73 9.42 1.14
CA LYS A 18 3.01 10.47 2.13
C LYS A 18 2.71 11.86 1.58
N GLY A 19 3.23 12.19 0.39
CA GLY A 19 2.93 13.48 -0.24
C GLY A 19 1.43 13.72 -0.49
N GLN A 20 0.66 12.66 -0.79
CA GLN A 20 -0.79 12.78 -0.91
C GLN A 20 -1.49 13.00 0.44
N LEU A 21 -1.02 12.34 1.52
CA LEU A 21 -1.55 12.53 2.86
C LEU A 21 -1.22 13.93 3.41
N ASP A 22 0.01 14.41 3.20
CA ASP A 22 0.42 15.77 3.57
C ASP A 22 -0.44 16.82 2.85
N ALA A 23 -0.79 16.58 1.59
CA ALA A 23 -1.68 17.46 0.83
C ALA A 23 -3.12 17.45 1.37
N LEU A 24 -3.64 16.28 1.77
CA LEU A 24 -4.95 16.18 2.43
C LEU A 24 -4.97 16.94 3.76
N GLU A 25 -3.95 16.77 4.59
CA GLU A 25 -3.81 17.47 5.87
C GLU A 25 -3.78 19.00 5.67
N LYS A 26 -3.01 19.48 4.69
CA LYS A 26 -2.99 20.92 4.35
C LYS A 26 -4.35 21.42 3.90
N SER A 27 -5.13 20.60 3.21
CA SER A 27 -6.42 21.00 2.67
C SER A 27 -7.45 21.23 3.78
N LEU A 28 -7.40 20.45 4.88
CA LEU A 28 -8.24 20.65 6.08
C LEU A 28 -8.14 22.04 6.73
N HIS A 29 -7.00 22.72 6.54
CA HIS A 29 -6.73 24.04 7.11
C HIS A 29 -6.91 25.18 6.11
N ASN A 30 -7.24 24.87 4.85
CA ASN A 30 -7.43 25.85 3.80
C ASN A 30 -8.89 26.31 3.76
N LYS A 31 -9.12 27.62 3.94
CA LYS A 31 -10.48 28.20 3.91
C LYS A 31 -11.07 28.29 2.51
N ASP A 32 -10.23 28.25 1.47
CA ASP A 32 -10.61 28.27 0.05
C ASP A 32 -10.41 26.88 -0.58
N GLU A 33 -10.62 25.82 0.20
CA GLU A 33 -10.45 24.44 -0.25
C GLU A 33 -11.46 24.07 -1.34
N ASP A 34 -10.95 23.48 -2.42
CA ASP A 34 -11.76 22.84 -3.44
C ASP A 34 -12.12 21.41 -2.98
N CYS A 35 -13.29 21.29 -2.32
CA CYS A 35 -13.77 20.02 -1.76
C CYS A 35 -13.79 18.88 -2.78
N GLU A 36 -14.12 19.16 -4.05
CA GLU A 36 -14.15 18.13 -5.09
C GLU A 36 -12.75 17.58 -5.35
N LYS A 37 -11.75 18.48 -5.50
CA LYS A 37 -10.35 18.07 -5.64
C LYS A 37 -9.85 17.27 -4.43
N THR A 38 -10.22 17.67 -3.21
CA THR A 38 -9.84 16.93 -2.00
C THR A 38 -10.47 15.54 -1.97
N LEU A 39 -11.75 15.38 -2.34
CA LEU A 39 -12.40 14.07 -2.41
C LEU A 39 -11.74 13.16 -3.46
N ILE A 40 -11.36 13.71 -4.60
CA ILE A 40 -10.61 12.97 -5.64
C ILE A 40 -9.24 12.54 -5.12
N LEU A 41 -8.52 13.44 -4.44
CA LEU A 41 -7.23 13.14 -3.83
C LEU A 41 -7.36 12.05 -2.76
N LEU A 42 -8.38 12.13 -1.90
CA LEU A 42 -8.66 11.14 -0.87
C LEU A 42 -8.88 9.74 -1.47
N LYS A 43 -9.70 9.66 -2.52
CA LYS A 43 -9.90 8.41 -3.28
C LYS A 43 -8.57 7.89 -3.84
N ALA A 44 -7.78 8.77 -4.46
CA ALA A 44 -6.49 8.39 -5.05
C ALA A 44 -5.50 7.88 -4.00
N SER A 45 -5.42 8.52 -2.83
CA SER A 45 -4.60 8.11 -1.69
C SER A 45 -5.00 6.74 -1.16
N SER A 46 -6.31 6.50 -1.00
CA SER A 46 -6.84 5.18 -0.58
C SER A 46 -6.47 4.08 -1.58
N GLN A 47 -6.63 4.33 -2.88
CA GLN A 47 -6.26 3.37 -3.92
C GLN A 47 -4.74 3.11 -3.96
N ALA A 48 -3.93 4.16 -3.78
CA ALA A 48 -2.48 4.04 -3.73
C ALA A 48 -2.04 3.17 -2.54
N LEU A 49 -2.65 3.35 -1.36
CA LEU A 49 -2.38 2.53 -0.20
C LEU A 49 -2.76 1.06 -0.42
N LYS A 50 -3.91 0.79 -1.04
CA LYS A 50 -4.29 -0.59 -1.41
C LYS A 50 -3.28 -1.25 -2.35
N LYS A 51 -2.90 -0.55 -3.42
CA LYS A 51 -1.90 -1.04 -4.39
C LYS A 51 -0.52 -1.22 -3.78
N PHE A 52 -0.16 -0.39 -2.79
CA PHE A 52 1.06 -0.59 -2.01
C PHE A 52 0.96 -1.86 -1.16
N GLY A 53 -0.14 -2.06 -0.43
CA GLY A 53 -0.38 -3.24 0.39
C GLY A 53 -0.33 -4.54 -0.43
N GLU A 54 -0.97 -4.55 -1.60
CA GLU A 54 -0.89 -5.68 -2.52
C GLU A 54 0.55 -5.98 -2.95
N ALA A 55 1.30 -4.96 -3.40
CA ALA A 55 2.69 -5.13 -3.82
C ALA A 55 3.59 -5.61 -2.67
N TYR A 56 3.47 -5.00 -1.49
CA TYR A 56 4.25 -5.40 -0.32
C TYR A 56 4.03 -6.87 0.02
N VAL A 57 2.77 -7.30 0.02
CA VAL A 57 2.39 -8.68 0.31
C VAL A 57 2.87 -9.62 -0.78
N GLN A 58 2.77 -9.25 -2.06
CA GLN A 58 3.30 -10.11 -3.12
C GLN A 58 4.81 -10.34 -2.97
N GLU A 59 5.57 -9.30 -2.63
CA GLU A 59 7.03 -9.35 -2.59
C GLU A 59 7.61 -9.91 -1.28
N TYR A 60 7.01 -9.58 -0.12
CA TYR A 60 7.56 -9.97 1.19
C TYR A 60 6.95 -11.23 1.75
N MET A 61 5.80 -11.65 1.28
CA MET A 61 5.08 -12.72 1.95
C MET A 61 5.73 -14.09 1.70
N ASP A 62 6.29 -14.33 0.51
CA ASP A 62 7.05 -15.56 0.25
C ASP A 62 8.33 -15.61 1.12
N ARG A 63 8.94 -14.46 1.43
CA ARG A 63 10.04 -14.32 2.39
C ARG A 63 9.60 -14.57 3.85
N CYS A 64 8.51 -13.93 4.28
CA CYS A 64 7.99 -14.09 5.64
C CYS A 64 7.63 -15.55 5.97
N PHE A 65 7.21 -16.32 4.96
CA PHE A 65 6.87 -17.73 5.15
C PHE A 65 8.00 -18.70 4.83
N SER A 66 9.05 -18.32 4.09
CA SER A 66 10.23 -19.18 3.95
C SER A 66 11.08 -19.20 5.23
N GLU A 67 11.08 -18.12 6.01
CA GLU A 67 11.86 -18.00 7.25
C GLU A 67 11.21 -18.71 8.46
N LYS A 68 9.89 -18.93 8.43
CA LYS A 68 9.17 -19.72 9.45
C LYS A 68 8.78 -21.05 8.84
N LYS A 69 9.05 -22.20 9.48
CA LYS A 69 8.53 -23.54 9.11
C LYS A 69 6.99 -23.63 9.28
N SER A 70 6.26 -22.71 8.66
CA SER A 70 4.81 -22.63 8.60
C SER A 70 4.30 -23.70 7.65
N SER A 71 3.18 -24.35 7.98
CA SER A 71 2.56 -25.29 7.03
C SER A 71 2.14 -24.55 5.76
N ALA A 72 2.34 -25.20 4.60
CA ALA A 72 2.03 -24.62 3.29
C ALA A 72 0.56 -24.20 3.13
N SER A 73 -0.36 -24.82 3.90
CA SER A 73 -1.79 -24.49 3.89
C SER A 73 -2.09 -23.16 4.58
N ILE A 74 -1.42 -22.85 5.71
CA ILE A 74 -1.59 -21.57 6.43
C ILE A 74 -1.06 -20.41 5.58
N GLN A 75 0.10 -20.59 4.94
CA GLN A 75 0.68 -19.62 4.03
C GLN A 75 -0.25 -19.30 2.84
N LYS A 76 -0.85 -20.33 2.23
CA LYS A 76 -1.75 -20.16 1.08
C LYS A 76 -3.04 -19.42 1.46
N ASN A 77 -3.62 -19.75 2.62
CA ASN A 77 -4.85 -19.11 3.10
C ASN A 77 -4.62 -17.65 3.50
N LEU A 78 -3.49 -17.37 4.16
CA LEU A 78 -3.12 -16.01 4.53
C LEU A 78 -2.77 -15.16 3.30
N LYS A 79 -2.09 -15.71 2.28
CA LYS A 79 -1.88 -15.05 0.97
C LYS A 79 -3.19 -14.63 0.33
N LYS A 80 -4.17 -15.55 0.31
CA LYS A 80 -5.50 -15.28 -0.26
C LYS A 80 -6.23 -14.19 0.52
N ALA A 81 -6.27 -14.28 1.84
CA ALA A 81 -6.98 -13.33 2.69
C ALA A 81 -6.40 -11.91 2.55
N ILE A 82 -5.07 -11.79 2.56
CA ILE A 82 -4.42 -10.49 2.46
C ILE A 82 -4.56 -9.91 1.04
N LYS A 83 -4.42 -10.73 -0.02
CA LYS A 83 -4.70 -10.24 -1.38
C LYS A 83 -6.14 -9.73 -1.50
N ALA A 84 -7.12 -10.47 -1.01
CA ALA A 84 -8.53 -10.05 -1.02
C ALA A 84 -8.78 -8.73 -0.28
N ALA A 85 -8.03 -8.43 0.78
CA ALA A 85 -8.14 -7.16 1.49
C ALA A 85 -7.62 -5.95 0.69
N PHE A 86 -6.73 -6.17 -0.27
CA PHE A 86 -6.09 -5.11 -1.07
C PHE A 86 -6.55 -5.08 -2.54
N SER A 87 -7.15 -6.16 -3.03
CA SER A 87 -7.78 -6.24 -4.35
C SER A 87 -9.24 -5.76 -4.26
N LEU A 88 -9.46 -4.46 -4.50
CA LEU A 88 -10.78 -3.86 -4.75
C LEU A 88 -10.73 -3.15 -6.11
#